data_AF-A0A848NA16-F1
#
_entry.id   AF-A0A848NA16-F1
#
_cell.length_a   1.000
_cell.length_b   1.000
_cell.length_c   1.000
_cell.angle_alpha   90.00
_cell.angle_beta   90.00
_cell.angle_gamma   90.00
#
_symmetry.space_group_name_H-M   'P 1'
#
loop_
_entity.id
_entity.type
_entity.pdbx_description
1 polymer ?
#
loop_
_entity_poly.entity_id
_entity_poly.type
_entity_poly.pdbx_seq_one_letter_code
_entity_poly.pdbx_strand_id
1 'polypeptide(L)'
;MRIPFYFFMLFIVITIRGQVGINTKLPEATLDVVGKPSDSNHYDGIIPPRITGDQLSKKKYSTSKNGAVVFVTTPSTNLLGQVVNVAESGLYYFDGHMWQALLKKQRAVEYRIILTFDDTNDDMLTAESKWNEPIDLWEDKYTYLTSTKYYKIGTKKIGGLKGSIVFKKIDGIINIKLEISKKTDFNNVDQDVKIDISGICNEIGYFPTDIAFLHTEENPTFIIPIYFQNKSIYIPSVNFSYISSNLIGSFQGYSSWIRPHLR
;
A
#
# COMPACT_ATOMS: atom_id res chain seq x y z
N MET A 1 -48.03 11.99 74.60
CA MET A 1 -47.18 12.37 73.46
C MET A 1 -45.77 11.83 73.70
N ARG A 2 -45.38 10.73 73.03
CA ARG A 2 -44.00 10.19 73.04
C ARG A 2 -43.71 9.62 71.66
N ILE A 3 -42.90 10.35 70.90
CA ILE A 3 -42.40 9.96 69.58
C ILE A 3 -41.28 8.94 69.82
N PRO A 4 -41.35 7.70 69.30
CA PRO A 4 -40.18 6.83 69.29
C PRO A 4 -39.22 7.33 68.20
N PHE A 5 -38.10 7.88 68.67
CA PHE A 5 -36.98 8.46 67.94
C PHE A 5 -36.11 7.37 67.27
N TYR A 6 -36.70 6.51 66.43
CA TYR A 6 -35.96 5.48 65.69
C TYR A 6 -36.38 5.43 64.22
N PHE A 7 -36.34 6.58 63.56
CA PHE A 7 -36.46 6.65 62.10
C PHE A 7 -35.38 7.55 61.54
N PHE A 8 -34.13 7.08 61.52
CA PHE A 8 -33.16 7.44 60.47
C PHE A 8 -31.88 6.60 60.58
N MET A 9 -31.94 5.34 60.15
CA MET A 9 -30.69 4.62 59.83
C MET A 9 -30.25 5.10 58.43
N LEU A 10 -29.33 6.06 58.42
CA LEU A 10 -28.82 6.71 57.22
C LEU A 10 -27.92 5.73 56.46
N PHE A 11 -28.42 5.17 55.35
CA PHE A 11 -27.62 4.35 54.44
C PHE A 11 -26.59 5.24 53.74
N ILE A 12 -25.32 5.18 54.16
CA ILE A 12 -24.21 5.78 53.43
C ILE A 12 -23.86 4.86 52.27
N VAL A 13 -24.23 5.25 51.05
CA VAL A 13 -23.75 4.61 49.82
C VAL A 13 -22.40 5.23 49.46
N ILE A 14 -21.32 4.49 49.65
CA ILE A 14 -19.99 4.89 49.19
C ILE A 14 -19.81 4.40 47.76
N THR A 15 -19.83 5.32 46.79
CA THR A 15 -19.41 5.02 45.41
C THR A 15 -17.89 5.02 45.33
N ILE A 16 -17.27 3.85 45.22
CA ILE A 16 -15.83 3.71 44.97
C ILE A 16 -15.60 3.81 43.46
N ARG A 17 -14.80 4.78 43.02
CA ARG A 17 -14.38 4.90 41.62
C ARG A 17 -13.05 4.15 41.44
N GLY A 18 -12.96 3.25 40.45
CA GLY A 18 -11.76 2.45 40.15
C GLY A 18 -10.77 3.09 39.17
N GLN A 19 -10.79 4.42 39.03
CA GLN A 19 -9.97 5.18 38.08
C GLN A 19 -8.66 5.63 38.76
N VAL A 20 -7.55 5.55 38.04
CA VAL A 20 -6.20 5.90 38.50
C VAL A 20 -5.78 7.20 37.83
N GLY A 21 -5.58 8.26 38.62
CA GLY A 21 -4.99 9.51 38.14
C GLY A 21 -3.52 9.60 38.56
N ILE A 22 -2.62 9.89 37.61
CA ILE A 22 -1.23 10.26 37.86
C ILE A 22 -1.10 11.74 37.52
N ASN A 23 -0.64 12.54 38.50
CA ASN A 23 -0.59 14.01 38.45
C ASN A 23 -1.95 14.72 38.24
N THR A 24 -3.08 14.02 38.40
CA THR A 24 -4.44 14.60 38.41
C THR A 24 -5.28 14.01 39.53
N LYS A 25 -6.14 14.84 40.15
CA LYS A 25 -7.12 14.40 41.16
C LYS A 25 -8.49 14.08 40.55
N LEU A 26 -8.70 14.48 39.30
CA LEU A 26 -9.95 14.33 38.57
C LEU A 26 -9.63 13.59 37.26
N PRO A 27 -9.31 12.28 37.32
CA PRO A 27 -9.02 11.51 36.12
C PRO A 27 -10.24 11.46 35.19
N GLU A 28 -10.03 11.68 33.89
CA GLU A 28 -11.10 11.61 32.88
C GLU A 28 -11.23 10.21 32.23
N ALA A 29 -10.29 9.31 32.52
CA ALA A 29 -10.27 7.93 32.05
C ALA A 29 -9.89 6.95 33.17
N THR A 30 -9.98 5.64 32.90
CA THR A 30 -9.59 4.59 33.86
C THR A 30 -8.13 4.72 34.31
N LEU A 31 -7.25 5.18 33.40
CA LEU A 31 -5.90 5.66 33.71
C LEU A 31 -5.73 7.00 33.01
N ASP A 32 -5.45 8.04 33.78
CA ASP A 32 -5.19 9.40 33.28
C ASP A 32 -3.84 9.88 33.80
N VAL A 33 -2.95 10.31 32.90
CA VAL A 33 -1.58 10.73 33.20
C VAL A 33 -1.39 12.14 32.66
N VAL A 34 -1.44 13.13 33.55
CA VAL A 34 -1.29 14.54 33.18
C VAL A 34 0.17 14.95 33.29
N GLY A 35 0.72 15.52 32.23
CA GLY A 35 2.11 15.99 32.18
C GLY A 35 2.35 17.35 32.84
N LYS A 36 3.61 17.77 32.91
CA LYS A 36 4.04 19.12 33.32
C LYS A 36 4.95 19.74 32.25
N PRO A 37 4.39 20.19 31.12
CA PRO A 37 5.18 20.55 29.93
C PRO A 37 6.14 21.75 30.13
N SER A 38 5.96 22.56 31.17
CA SER A 38 6.81 23.71 31.49
C SER A 38 7.92 23.40 32.51
N ASP A 39 7.94 22.22 33.12
CA ASP A 39 8.95 21.82 34.11
C ASP A 39 10.05 20.99 33.45
N SER A 40 11.23 21.58 33.24
CA SER A 40 12.35 20.92 32.56
C SER A 40 12.93 19.71 33.32
N ASN A 41 12.59 19.56 34.61
CA ASN A 41 13.00 18.42 35.43
C ASN A 41 11.87 17.39 35.59
N HIS A 42 10.77 17.55 34.86
CA HIS A 42 9.68 16.59 34.79
C HIS A 42 9.66 15.93 33.40
N TYR A 43 9.88 14.61 33.37
CA TYR A 43 9.92 13.84 32.12
C TYR A 43 8.53 13.24 31.85
N ASP A 44 7.75 13.93 31.02
CA ASP A 44 6.43 13.48 30.59
C ASP A 44 6.51 12.19 29.75
N GLY A 45 5.78 11.15 30.16
CA GLY A 45 5.67 9.91 29.38
C GLY A 45 5.22 8.69 30.17
N ILE A 46 4.96 7.60 29.45
CA ILE A 46 4.65 6.28 30.02
C ILE A 46 5.71 5.31 29.50
N ILE A 47 6.48 4.69 30.40
CA ILE A 47 7.42 3.63 30.06
C ILE A 47 6.72 2.29 30.29
N PRO A 48 6.32 1.56 29.23
CA PRO A 48 5.76 0.22 29.38
C PRO A 48 6.85 -0.78 29.81
N PRO A 49 6.48 -1.98 30.26
CA PRO A 49 7.43 -3.02 30.63
C PRO A 49 8.44 -3.28 29.50
N ARG A 50 9.72 -3.28 29.84
CA ARG A 50 10.82 -3.63 28.93
C ARG A 50 11.09 -5.13 29.01
N ILE A 51 11.20 -5.79 27.85
CA ILE A 51 11.39 -7.24 27.78
C ILE A 51 12.20 -7.60 26.53
N THR A 52 13.04 -8.64 26.55
CA THR A 52 13.66 -9.13 25.30
C THR A 52 12.66 -9.99 24.52
N GLY A 53 12.83 -10.12 23.20
CA GLY A 53 11.99 -10.99 22.38
C GLY A 53 12.03 -12.45 22.86
N ASP A 54 13.19 -12.91 23.33
CA ASP A 54 13.35 -14.27 23.89
C ASP A 54 12.74 -14.47 25.28
N GLN A 55 12.64 -13.41 26.08
CA GLN A 55 11.86 -13.45 27.33
C GLN A 55 10.36 -13.42 27.03
N LEU A 56 9.97 -12.67 26.01
CA LEU A 56 8.58 -12.56 25.57
C LEU A 56 8.07 -13.88 24.98
N SER A 57 8.90 -14.59 24.21
CA SER A 57 8.57 -15.88 23.58
C SER A 57 8.28 -17.00 24.58
N LYS A 58 8.85 -16.91 25.79
CA LYS A 58 8.61 -17.83 26.90
C LYS A 58 7.28 -17.59 27.61
N LYS A 59 6.60 -16.47 27.35
CA LYS A 59 5.29 -16.14 27.92
C LYS A 59 4.19 -16.50 26.93
N LYS A 60 3.05 -16.97 27.46
CA LYS A 60 1.83 -17.21 26.68
C LYS A 60 0.76 -16.20 27.08
N TYR A 61 0.40 -15.34 26.15
CA TYR A 61 -0.66 -14.36 26.32
C TYR A 61 -1.95 -14.94 25.72
N SER A 62 -3.02 -15.00 26.49
CA SER A 62 -4.34 -15.40 25.98
C SER A 62 -5.09 -14.20 25.39
N THR A 63 -6.17 -14.45 24.65
CA THR A 63 -7.03 -13.42 24.06
C THR A 63 -7.51 -12.36 25.07
N SER A 64 -7.67 -12.73 26.35
CA SER A 64 -8.00 -11.80 27.46
C SER A 64 -6.94 -10.72 27.73
N LYS A 65 -5.76 -10.83 27.13
CA LYS A 65 -4.63 -9.89 27.27
C LYS A 65 -4.44 -9.03 26.03
N ASN A 66 -5.41 -9.03 25.10
CA ASN A 66 -5.43 -8.14 23.95
C ASN A 66 -5.28 -6.68 24.41
N GLY A 67 -4.41 -5.93 23.74
CA GLY A 67 -4.06 -4.55 24.07
C GLY A 67 -2.91 -4.40 25.07
N ALA A 68 -2.31 -5.50 25.55
CA ALA A 68 -1.09 -5.40 26.35
C ALA A 68 0.05 -4.78 25.53
N VAL A 69 0.77 -3.81 26.10
CA VAL A 69 1.87 -3.10 25.44
C VAL A 69 3.19 -3.38 26.17
N VAL A 70 4.25 -3.64 25.41
CA VAL A 70 5.62 -3.82 25.92
C VAL A 70 6.61 -3.11 25.01
N PHE A 71 7.72 -2.66 25.58
CA PHE A 71 8.88 -2.26 24.80
C PHE A 71 9.84 -3.44 24.69
N VAL A 72 10.03 -3.97 23.49
CA VAL A 72 11.00 -5.02 23.22
C VAL A 72 12.38 -4.41 23.06
N THR A 73 13.32 -4.79 23.93
CA THR A 73 14.67 -4.22 23.93
C THR A 73 15.58 -4.82 22.87
N THR A 74 15.49 -6.14 22.65
CA THR A 74 16.21 -6.88 21.61
C THR A 74 15.26 -7.88 20.93
N PRO A 75 15.42 -8.17 19.63
CA PRO A 75 14.53 -9.08 18.91
C PRO A 75 14.60 -10.51 19.45
N SER A 76 13.61 -11.34 19.09
CA SER A 76 13.69 -12.76 19.42
C SER A 76 14.62 -13.48 18.46
N THR A 77 15.43 -14.39 19.01
CA THR A 77 16.32 -15.26 18.24
C THR A 77 15.51 -16.27 17.40
N ASN A 78 14.29 -16.61 17.83
CA ASN A 78 13.43 -17.57 17.12
C ASN A 78 12.02 -16.98 16.88
N LEU A 79 11.77 -16.53 15.65
CA LEU A 79 10.53 -15.88 15.23
C LEU A 79 9.41 -16.91 14.97
N LEU A 80 8.85 -17.47 16.04
CA LEU A 80 7.75 -18.44 15.96
C LEU A 80 6.62 -18.11 16.92
N GLY A 81 5.42 -18.59 16.59
CA GLY A 81 4.23 -18.44 17.42
C GLY A 81 3.89 -16.97 17.69
N GLN A 82 3.66 -16.61 18.96
CA GLN A 82 3.20 -15.26 19.31
C GLN A 82 4.24 -14.17 19.04
N VAL A 83 5.53 -14.50 18.90
CA VAL A 83 6.60 -13.51 18.68
C VAL A 83 7.11 -13.47 17.23
N VAL A 84 6.39 -14.08 16.29
CA VAL A 84 6.82 -14.17 14.87
C VAL A 84 7.15 -12.80 14.25
N ASN A 85 6.48 -11.72 14.70
CA ASN A 85 6.71 -10.37 14.18
C ASN A 85 7.70 -9.54 15.03
N VAL A 86 8.34 -10.12 16.05
CA VAL A 86 9.25 -9.41 16.98
C VAL A 86 10.69 -9.43 16.47
N ALA A 87 10.88 -8.91 15.26
CA ALA A 87 12.15 -8.96 14.51
C ALA A 87 13.10 -7.79 14.82
N GLU A 88 12.60 -6.73 15.45
CA GLU A 88 13.37 -5.53 15.78
C GLU A 88 13.04 -5.01 17.19
N SER A 89 13.95 -4.24 17.78
CA SER A 89 13.70 -3.50 19.03
C SER A 89 12.62 -2.44 18.80
N GLY A 90 11.68 -2.28 19.73
CA GLY A 90 10.60 -1.32 19.56
C GLY A 90 9.39 -1.55 20.44
N LEU A 91 8.35 -0.75 20.22
CA LEU A 91 7.09 -0.84 20.97
C LEU A 91 6.14 -1.84 20.30
N TYR A 92 5.64 -2.81 21.05
CA TYR A 92 4.73 -3.86 20.57
C TYR A 92 3.45 -3.90 21.38
N TYR A 93 2.33 -4.25 20.74
CA TYR A 93 1.09 -4.61 21.40
C TYR A 93 0.68 -6.04 21.08
N PHE A 94 -0.04 -6.69 21.98
CA PHE A 94 -0.61 -8.02 21.75
C PHE A 94 -1.99 -7.89 21.14
N ASP A 95 -2.21 -8.44 19.95
CA ASP A 95 -3.48 -8.34 19.19
C ASP A 95 -4.55 -9.38 19.59
N GLY A 96 -4.23 -10.24 20.58
CA GLY A 96 -5.04 -11.38 20.99
C GLY A 96 -4.49 -12.73 20.51
N HIS A 97 -3.62 -12.74 19.51
CA HIS A 97 -2.99 -13.93 18.94
C HIS A 97 -1.46 -13.81 18.92
N MET A 98 -0.95 -12.68 18.40
CA MET A 98 0.47 -12.42 18.16
C MET A 98 0.86 -11.00 18.62
N TRP A 99 2.16 -10.80 18.84
CA TRP A 99 2.73 -9.48 19.08
C TRP A 99 2.90 -8.74 17.77
N GLN A 100 2.44 -7.49 17.73
CA GLN A 100 2.49 -6.61 16.57
C GLN A 100 3.25 -5.34 16.95
N ALA A 101 4.11 -4.84 16.06
CA ALA A 101 4.76 -3.55 16.27
C ALA A 101 3.69 -2.42 16.29
N LEU A 102 3.74 -1.55 17.29
CA LEU A 102 2.80 -0.42 17.43
C LEU A 102 3.05 0.63 16.32
N LEU A 103 4.32 0.85 15.99
CA LEU A 103 4.73 1.60 14.81
C LEU A 103 4.88 0.61 13.67
N LYS A 104 3.77 0.30 12.99
CA LYS A 104 3.85 -0.39 11.71
C LYS A 104 4.48 0.60 10.73
N LYS A 105 5.78 0.47 10.42
CA LYS A 105 6.34 1.03 9.19
C LYS A 105 5.67 0.26 8.06
N GLN A 106 4.49 0.71 7.65
CA GLN A 106 3.80 0.12 6.52
C GLN A 106 4.67 0.42 5.31
N ARG A 107 5.33 -0.60 4.79
CA ARG A 107 6.06 -0.50 3.52
C ARG A 107 5.09 0.09 2.49
N ALA A 108 5.56 1.07 1.73
CA ALA A 108 4.81 1.56 0.59
C ALA A 108 4.46 0.36 -0.30
N VAL A 109 3.31 0.43 -0.97
CA VAL A 109 2.90 -0.60 -1.93
C VAL A 109 3.00 0.00 -3.33
N GLU A 110 3.86 -0.59 -4.17
CA GLU A 110 3.83 -0.39 -5.61
C GLU A 110 2.62 -1.15 -6.19
N TYR A 111 1.81 -0.43 -6.95
CA TYR A 111 0.74 -1.00 -7.74
C TYR A 111 1.21 -1.14 -9.18
N ARG A 112 1.40 -2.38 -9.60
CA ARG A 112 1.88 -2.74 -10.93
C ARG A 112 0.74 -3.28 -11.79
N ILE A 113 0.43 -2.59 -12.89
CA ILE A 113 -0.43 -3.13 -13.93
C ILE A 113 0.43 -3.54 -15.12
N ILE A 114 0.19 -4.75 -15.64
CA ILE A 114 0.79 -5.23 -16.88
C ILE A 114 -0.33 -5.35 -17.90
N LEU A 115 -0.32 -4.49 -18.92
CA LEU A 115 -1.19 -4.57 -20.09
C LEU A 115 -0.47 -5.35 -21.18
N THR A 116 -1.03 -6.48 -21.61
CA THR A 116 -0.50 -7.28 -22.71
C THR A 116 -1.30 -7.06 -23.99
N PHE A 117 -0.60 -6.92 -25.11
CA PHE A 117 -1.20 -6.84 -26.44
C PHE A 117 -1.33 -8.24 -27.07
N ASP A 118 -2.53 -8.56 -27.56
CA ASP A 118 -2.82 -9.84 -28.23
C ASP A 118 -3.18 -9.62 -29.70
N ASP A 119 -2.25 -10.00 -30.59
CA ASP A 119 -2.40 -9.85 -32.05
C ASP A 119 -3.41 -10.82 -32.70
N THR A 120 -4.00 -11.74 -31.93
CA THR A 120 -4.85 -12.81 -32.46
C THR A 120 -6.35 -12.48 -32.42
N ASN A 121 -6.76 -11.54 -31.57
CA ASN A 121 -8.16 -11.14 -31.35
C ASN A 121 -8.34 -9.60 -31.35
N ASP A 122 -9.60 -9.19 -31.26
CA ASP A 122 -10.05 -7.79 -31.29
C ASP A 122 -10.73 -7.38 -29.98
N ASP A 123 -10.44 -8.10 -28.89
CA ASP A 123 -11.16 -7.91 -27.64
C ASP A 123 -10.86 -6.54 -27.04
N MET A 124 -11.89 -5.93 -26.46
CA MET A 124 -11.73 -4.69 -25.70
C MET A 124 -10.85 -4.92 -24.47
N LEU A 125 -10.35 -3.83 -23.89
CA LEU A 125 -9.53 -3.87 -22.67
C LEU A 125 -10.24 -4.68 -21.56
N THR A 126 -9.63 -5.79 -21.16
CA THR A 126 -10.19 -6.72 -20.18
C THR A 126 -9.19 -6.98 -19.05
N ALA A 127 -9.68 -7.06 -17.81
CA ALA A 127 -8.88 -7.44 -16.66
C ALA A 127 -8.79 -8.96 -16.57
N GLU A 128 -7.58 -9.51 -16.68
CA GLU A 128 -7.32 -10.96 -16.63
C GLU A 128 -7.19 -11.47 -15.19
N SER A 129 -6.92 -10.57 -14.25
CA SER A 129 -6.74 -10.93 -12.84
C SER A 129 -7.38 -9.90 -11.90
N LYS A 130 -7.52 -10.29 -10.63
CA LYS A 130 -7.66 -9.33 -9.52
C LYS A 130 -6.27 -8.89 -9.06
N TRP A 131 -6.21 -7.85 -8.23
CA TRP A 131 -4.99 -7.50 -7.51
C TRP A 131 -4.61 -8.66 -6.58
N ASN A 132 -3.33 -9.06 -6.60
CA ASN A 132 -2.81 -10.01 -5.63
C ASN A 132 -2.47 -9.31 -4.30
N GLU A 133 -2.31 -10.10 -3.24
CA GLU A 133 -1.75 -9.60 -1.99
C GLU A 133 -0.33 -9.04 -2.24
N PRO A 134 0.04 -7.91 -1.60
CA PRO A 134 1.38 -7.34 -1.74
C PRO A 134 2.46 -8.33 -1.34
N ILE A 135 3.37 -8.60 -2.26
CA ILE A 135 4.53 -9.46 -2.05
C ILE A 135 5.83 -8.66 -2.16
N ASP A 136 6.86 -9.10 -1.45
CA ASP A 136 8.20 -8.55 -1.61
C ASP A 136 8.86 -9.21 -2.82
N LEU A 137 8.95 -8.48 -3.93
CA LEU A 137 9.58 -8.98 -5.16
C LEU A 137 11.11 -8.86 -5.15
N TRP A 138 11.68 -8.11 -4.21
CA TRP A 138 13.11 -7.81 -4.16
C TRP A 138 13.84 -8.50 -3.01
N GLU A 139 13.10 -9.21 -2.14
CA GLU A 139 13.61 -9.81 -0.90
C GLU A 139 14.35 -8.80 0.00
N ASP A 140 14.11 -7.49 -0.20
CA ASP A 140 14.73 -6.41 0.55
C ASP A 140 13.69 -5.72 1.43
N LYS A 141 13.85 -5.89 2.74
CA LYS A 141 12.97 -5.33 3.76
C LYS A 141 12.90 -3.79 3.78
N TYR A 142 13.82 -3.10 3.12
CA TYR A 142 13.85 -1.63 3.03
C TYR A 142 13.13 -1.08 1.79
N THR A 143 12.65 -1.95 0.90
CA THR A 143 11.97 -1.57 -0.34
C THR A 143 10.44 -1.55 -0.13
N TYR A 144 9.67 -1.19 -1.14
CA TYR A 144 8.21 -1.31 -1.17
C TYR A 144 7.77 -2.76 -1.39
N LEU A 145 6.50 -3.07 -1.12
CA LEU A 145 5.85 -4.32 -1.55
C LEU A 145 5.21 -4.10 -2.93
N THR A 146 4.98 -5.15 -3.71
CA THR A 146 4.28 -5.05 -5.01
C THR A 146 2.98 -5.81 -5.00
N SER A 147 1.91 -5.12 -5.36
CA SER A 147 0.67 -5.75 -5.82
C SER A 147 0.62 -5.64 -7.34
N THR A 148 0.28 -6.72 -8.03
CA THR A 148 0.25 -6.83 -9.49
C THR A 148 -1.14 -7.23 -9.98
N LYS A 149 -1.54 -6.64 -11.09
CA LYS A 149 -2.75 -6.99 -11.83
C LYS A 149 -2.49 -7.02 -13.33
N TYR A 150 -3.16 -7.95 -14.02
CA TYR A 150 -2.98 -8.17 -15.45
C TYR A 150 -4.19 -7.67 -16.23
N TYR A 151 -3.90 -7.00 -17.35
CA TYR A 151 -4.85 -6.57 -18.35
C TYR A 151 -4.44 -7.10 -19.71
N LYS A 152 -5.42 -7.24 -20.59
CA LYS A 152 -5.22 -7.68 -21.96
C LYS A 152 -6.09 -6.85 -22.90
N ILE A 153 -5.60 -6.61 -24.11
CA ILE A 153 -6.38 -6.00 -25.18
C ILE A 153 -6.02 -6.64 -26.52
N GLY A 154 -7.04 -6.88 -27.35
CA GLY A 154 -6.88 -7.38 -28.70
C GLY A 154 -6.39 -6.30 -29.64
N THR A 155 -5.40 -6.61 -30.45
CA THR A 155 -4.75 -5.66 -31.35
C THR A 155 -4.88 -6.03 -32.83
N LYS A 156 -5.58 -7.11 -33.16
CA LYS A 156 -5.70 -7.64 -34.53
C LYS A 156 -6.24 -6.59 -35.51
N LYS A 157 -7.26 -5.80 -35.16
CA LYS A 157 -7.79 -4.70 -36.01
C LYS A 157 -7.07 -3.36 -35.88
N ILE A 158 -6.18 -3.20 -34.91
CA ILE A 158 -5.48 -1.93 -34.62
C ILE A 158 -3.98 -2.04 -34.87
N GLY A 159 -3.62 -2.81 -35.91
CA GLY A 159 -2.25 -2.91 -36.42
C GLY A 159 -1.47 -4.12 -35.94
N GLY A 160 -2.08 -5.09 -35.24
CA GLY A 160 -1.42 -6.34 -34.84
C GLY A 160 -0.23 -6.11 -33.90
N LEU A 161 -0.38 -5.18 -32.96
CA LEU A 161 0.64 -4.85 -31.97
C LEU A 161 0.88 -6.00 -31.00
N LYS A 162 2.12 -6.18 -30.58
CA LYS A 162 2.58 -7.18 -29.61
C LYS A 162 3.39 -6.51 -28.50
N GLY A 163 3.62 -7.25 -27.43
CA GLY A 163 4.39 -6.80 -26.28
C GLY A 163 3.51 -6.37 -25.12
N SER A 164 4.00 -5.43 -24.31
CA SER A 164 3.32 -5.02 -23.10
C SER A 164 3.60 -3.57 -22.69
N ILE A 165 2.70 -3.03 -21.88
CA ILE A 165 2.89 -1.76 -21.17
C ILE A 165 2.79 -2.05 -19.68
N VAL A 166 3.83 -1.66 -18.94
CA VAL A 166 3.90 -1.80 -17.50
C VAL A 166 3.70 -0.45 -16.86
N PHE A 167 2.67 -0.33 -16.04
CA PHE A 167 2.39 0.84 -15.20
C PHE A 167 2.77 0.50 -13.77
N LYS A 168 3.62 1.33 -13.14
CA LYS A 168 4.03 1.17 -11.75
C LYS A 168 3.72 2.43 -10.98
N LYS A 169 2.88 2.34 -9.95
CA LYS A 169 2.54 3.47 -9.10
C LYS A 169 3.04 3.28 -7.68
N ILE A 170 3.80 4.24 -7.19
CA ILE A 170 4.25 4.33 -5.81
C ILE A 170 4.17 5.77 -5.32
N ASP A 171 3.52 6.00 -4.18
CA ASP A 171 3.40 7.32 -3.53
C ASP A 171 2.98 8.48 -4.45
N GLY A 172 2.12 8.19 -5.44
CA GLY A 172 1.59 9.18 -6.39
C GLY A 172 2.43 9.38 -7.67
N ILE A 173 3.63 8.80 -7.73
CA ILE A 173 4.46 8.77 -8.94
C ILE A 173 4.04 7.54 -9.77
N ILE A 174 3.82 7.73 -11.07
CA ILE A 174 3.49 6.65 -12.01
C ILE A 174 4.62 6.53 -13.02
N ASN A 175 5.35 5.42 -12.98
CA ASN A 175 6.33 5.07 -14.00
C ASN A 175 5.68 4.17 -15.04
N ILE A 176 5.76 4.55 -16.31
CA ILE A 176 5.19 3.78 -17.41
C ILE A 176 6.35 3.32 -18.29
N LYS A 177 6.47 2.01 -18.48
CA LYS A 177 7.42 1.40 -19.42
C LYS A 177 6.64 0.69 -20.51
N LEU A 178 7.04 0.91 -21.75
CA LEU A 178 6.45 0.30 -22.91
C LEU A 178 7.47 -0.61 -23.58
N GLU A 179 6.99 -1.75 -24.05
CA GLU A 179 7.71 -2.65 -24.95
C GLU A 179 6.72 -3.07 -26.02
N ILE A 180 6.84 -2.49 -27.21
CA ILE A 180 5.86 -2.63 -28.29
C ILE A 180 6.57 -3.09 -29.55
N SER A 181 6.00 -4.08 -30.21
CA SER A 181 6.38 -4.48 -31.57
C SER A 181 5.13 -4.69 -32.41
N LYS A 182 5.32 -4.91 -33.71
CA LYS A 182 4.24 -5.26 -34.64
C LYS A 182 4.47 -6.64 -35.22
N LYS A 183 3.41 -7.40 -35.42
CA LYS A 183 3.49 -8.66 -36.16
C LYS A 183 3.88 -8.41 -37.63
N THR A 184 4.78 -9.23 -38.14
CA THR A 184 5.44 -9.11 -39.45
C THR A 184 4.49 -9.15 -40.64
N ASP A 185 3.41 -9.89 -40.51
CA ASP A 185 2.42 -10.25 -41.53
C ASP A 185 1.16 -9.37 -41.43
N PHE A 186 1.20 -8.30 -40.63
CA PHE A 186 0.13 -7.31 -40.51
C PHE A 186 0.36 -6.08 -41.39
N ASN A 187 -0.65 -5.79 -42.22
CA ASN A 187 -0.72 -4.56 -43.00
C ASN A 187 -0.72 -3.33 -42.09
N ASN A 188 -0.20 -2.22 -42.62
CA ASN A 188 -0.27 -0.94 -41.91
C ASN A 188 -1.73 -0.49 -41.78
N VAL A 189 -1.97 0.35 -40.77
CA VAL A 189 -3.29 0.92 -40.49
C VAL A 189 -3.42 2.24 -41.24
N ASP A 190 -4.56 2.45 -41.91
CA ASP A 190 -4.83 3.66 -42.71
C ASP A 190 -5.24 4.88 -41.87
N GLN A 191 -5.55 4.68 -40.58
CA GLN A 191 -6.01 5.70 -39.65
C GLN A 191 -5.26 5.61 -38.32
N ASP A 192 -5.23 6.73 -37.61
CA ASP A 192 -4.62 6.79 -36.28
C ASP A 192 -5.33 5.82 -35.33
N VAL A 193 -4.53 5.06 -34.58
CA VAL A 193 -5.04 4.06 -33.65
C VAL A 193 -5.24 4.70 -32.28
N LYS A 194 -6.43 4.50 -31.71
CA LYS A 194 -6.77 4.89 -30.34
C LYS A 194 -7.04 3.64 -29.50
N ILE A 195 -6.27 3.46 -28.43
CA ILE A 195 -6.43 2.38 -27.45
C ILE A 195 -6.99 2.97 -26.16
N ASP A 196 -8.22 2.60 -25.80
CA ASP A 196 -8.84 3.03 -24.55
C ASP A 196 -8.22 2.27 -23.36
N ILE A 197 -7.60 3.01 -22.44
CA ILE A 197 -7.00 2.49 -21.20
C ILE A 197 -7.72 3.04 -19.96
N SER A 198 -8.95 3.51 -20.10
CA SER A 198 -9.74 4.09 -19.01
C SER A 198 -9.91 3.16 -17.83
N GLY A 199 -10.08 1.85 -18.06
CA GLY A 199 -10.11 0.84 -17.01
C GLY A 199 -8.83 0.85 -16.15
N ILE A 200 -7.67 0.95 -16.77
CA ILE A 200 -6.36 1.06 -16.09
C ILE A 200 -6.26 2.41 -15.37
N CYS A 201 -6.55 3.52 -16.05
CA CYS A 201 -6.50 4.86 -15.45
C CYS A 201 -7.46 5.00 -14.25
N ASN A 202 -8.57 4.27 -14.24
CA ASN A 202 -9.50 4.22 -13.11
C ASN A 202 -8.98 3.36 -11.94
N GLU A 203 -7.81 2.71 -12.05
CA GLU A 203 -7.22 1.88 -10.98
C GLU A 203 -5.87 2.38 -10.48
N ILE A 204 -5.06 2.98 -11.35
CA ILE A 204 -3.78 3.60 -10.96
C ILE A 204 -3.86 5.13 -10.92
N GLY A 205 -4.93 5.73 -11.43
CA GLY A 205 -5.11 7.17 -11.48
C GLY A 205 -4.79 7.76 -12.84
N TYR A 206 -5.32 8.95 -13.06
CA TYR A 206 -5.05 9.73 -14.25
C TYR A 206 -3.60 10.22 -14.22
N PHE A 207 -2.90 10.09 -15.34
CA PHE A 207 -1.64 10.76 -15.61
C PHE A 207 -1.89 11.80 -16.73
N PRO A 208 -1.26 12.98 -16.66
CA PRO A 208 -1.48 14.09 -17.59
C PRO A 208 -1.16 13.69 -19.04
N THR A 209 -1.61 14.53 -19.98
CA THR A 209 -1.25 14.37 -21.40
C THR A 209 0.26 14.35 -21.53
N ASP A 210 0.80 13.26 -22.07
CA ASP A 210 2.24 13.03 -22.17
C ASP A 210 2.59 12.34 -23.49
N ILE A 211 3.87 12.37 -23.85
CA ILE A 211 4.41 11.76 -25.06
C ILE A 211 5.44 10.73 -24.63
N ALA A 212 5.26 9.48 -25.06
CA ALA A 212 6.32 8.49 -24.93
C ALA A 212 7.11 8.43 -26.24
N PHE A 213 8.42 8.48 -26.10
CA PHE A 213 9.36 8.34 -27.20
C PHE A 213 9.82 6.89 -27.27
N LEU A 214 9.36 6.17 -28.29
CA LEU A 214 9.75 4.80 -28.54
C LEU A 214 11.03 4.75 -29.38
N HIS A 215 11.95 3.86 -29.04
CA HIS A 215 13.18 3.63 -29.79
C HIS A 215 13.62 2.17 -29.65
N THR A 216 14.58 1.72 -30.47
CA THR A 216 15.21 0.41 -30.25
C THR A 216 16.37 0.55 -29.27
N GLU A 217 16.78 -0.54 -28.61
CA GLU A 217 17.99 -0.55 -27.78
C GLU A 217 19.26 -0.26 -28.61
N GLU A 218 19.28 -0.73 -29.85
CA GLU A 218 20.41 -0.59 -30.76
C GLU A 218 20.55 0.82 -31.36
N ASN A 219 19.45 1.57 -31.48
CA ASN A 219 19.46 2.92 -32.06
C ASN A 219 18.50 3.88 -31.33
N PRO A 220 18.94 4.52 -30.23
CA PRO A 220 18.13 5.44 -29.45
C PRO A 220 17.88 6.80 -30.12
N THR A 221 18.55 7.10 -31.24
CA THR A 221 18.43 8.40 -31.92
C THR A 221 17.19 8.48 -32.82
N PHE A 222 16.71 7.34 -33.29
CA PHE A 222 15.47 7.26 -34.05
C PHE A 222 14.29 7.08 -33.10
N ILE A 223 13.44 8.08 -33.04
CA ILE A 223 12.37 8.19 -32.05
C ILE A 223 11.01 8.16 -32.74
N ILE A 224 10.12 7.32 -32.24
CA ILE A 224 8.74 7.22 -32.68
C ILE A 224 7.84 7.74 -31.54
N PRO A 225 7.17 8.88 -31.70
CA PRO A 225 6.31 9.44 -30.66
C PRO A 225 4.96 8.72 -30.60
N ILE A 226 4.51 8.41 -29.40
CA ILE A 226 3.13 7.98 -29.13
C ILE A 226 2.54 8.87 -28.05
N TYR A 227 1.24 9.12 -28.12
CA TYR A 227 0.59 10.10 -27.25
C TYR A 227 -0.28 9.40 -26.23
N PHE A 228 -0.17 9.84 -24.99
CA PHE A 228 -1.10 9.48 -23.93
C PHE A 228 -1.96 10.69 -23.64
N GLN A 229 -3.26 10.58 -23.91
CA GLN A 229 -4.18 11.69 -23.66
C GLN A 229 -5.59 11.16 -23.40
N ASN A 230 -6.31 11.83 -22.51
CA ASN A 230 -7.72 11.55 -22.26
C ASN A 230 -8.03 10.05 -21.98
N LYS A 231 -7.20 9.41 -21.15
CA LYS A 231 -7.27 7.97 -20.81
C LYS A 231 -7.14 7.02 -22.01
N SER A 232 -6.46 7.43 -23.06
CA SER A 232 -6.20 6.59 -24.23
C SER A 232 -4.77 6.76 -24.73
N ILE A 233 -4.28 5.73 -25.40
CA ILE A 233 -3.02 5.74 -26.13
C ILE A 233 -3.34 6.01 -27.59
N TYR A 234 -2.68 6.99 -28.19
CA TYR A 234 -2.83 7.33 -29.59
C TYR A 234 -1.52 7.04 -30.32
N ILE A 235 -1.62 6.26 -31.39
CA ILE A 235 -0.50 5.91 -32.27
C ILE A 235 -0.84 6.44 -33.66
N PRO A 236 -0.13 7.47 -34.16
CA PRO A 236 -0.30 7.96 -35.51
C PRO A 236 -0.13 6.85 -36.56
N SER A 237 -0.96 6.82 -37.60
CA SER A 237 -0.89 5.81 -38.66
C SER A 237 0.49 5.76 -39.33
N VAL A 238 1.10 6.93 -39.52
CA VAL A 238 2.45 7.09 -40.10
C VAL A 238 3.54 6.39 -39.31
N ASN A 239 3.32 6.11 -38.02
CA ASN A 239 4.31 5.46 -37.16
C ASN A 239 4.33 3.94 -37.33
N PHE A 240 3.25 3.32 -37.84
CA PHE A 240 3.14 1.86 -37.94
C PHE A 240 4.14 1.22 -38.90
N SER A 241 4.65 1.96 -39.89
CA SER A 241 5.72 1.50 -40.78
C SER A 241 7.07 1.35 -40.05
N TYR A 242 7.24 2.06 -38.94
CA TYR A 242 8.48 2.08 -38.14
C TYR A 242 8.41 1.20 -36.90
N ILE A 243 7.21 0.76 -36.49
CA ILE A 243 7.02 -0.24 -35.43
C ILE A 243 7.22 -1.63 -36.07
N SER A 244 8.47 -2.06 -36.23
CA SER A 244 8.81 -3.34 -36.88
C SER A 244 9.55 -4.31 -35.97
N SER A 245 10.27 -3.79 -34.97
CA SER A 245 11.02 -4.55 -33.97
C SER A 245 10.53 -4.23 -32.55
N ASN A 246 11.18 -4.82 -31.53
CA ASN A 246 10.91 -4.48 -30.14
C ASN A 246 11.37 -3.05 -29.85
N LEU A 247 10.41 -2.14 -29.81
CA LEU A 247 10.61 -0.77 -29.38
C LEU A 247 10.36 -0.65 -27.89
N ILE A 248 11.24 0.07 -27.21
CA ILE A 248 11.13 0.40 -25.81
C ILE A 248 10.89 1.89 -25.63
N GLY A 249 10.20 2.25 -24.57
CA GLY A 249 10.07 3.63 -24.13
C GLY A 249 9.66 3.71 -22.68
N SER A 250 9.94 4.85 -22.05
CA SER A 250 9.50 5.10 -20.69
C SER A 250 9.26 6.57 -20.44
N PHE A 251 8.28 6.88 -19.61
CA PHE A 251 8.04 8.21 -19.11
C PHE A 251 7.45 8.14 -17.70
N GLN A 252 7.45 9.28 -17.02
CA GLN A 252 6.97 9.41 -15.65
C GLN A 252 5.80 10.38 -15.60
N GLY A 253 4.66 9.91 -15.11
CA GLY A 253 3.51 10.72 -14.78
C GLY A 253 3.36 10.93 -13.28
N TYR A 254 2.46 11.83 -12.92
CA TYR A 254 2.06 12.09 -11.54
C TYR A 254 0.55 11.95 -11.41
N SER A 255 0.11 11.38 -10.31
CA SER A 255 -1.31 11.30 -9.96
C SER A 255 -1.51 11.62 -8.49
N SER A 256 -2.33 12.63 -8.22
CA SER A 256 -2.82 12.94 -6.88
C SER A 256 -3.87 11.93 -6.39
N TRP A 257 -4.25 10.97 -7.25
CA TRP A 257 -5.30 10.03 -6.96
C TRP A 257 -4.80 8.88 -6.08
N ILE A 258 -5.29 8.83 -4.84
CA ILE A 258 -4.97 7.81 -3.85
C ILE A 258 -6.11 6.79 -3.83
N ARG A 259 -6.26 5.98 -4.88
CA ARG A 259 -6.94 4.69 -4.72
C ARG A 259 -6.08 3.62 -5.33
N PRO A 260 -5.53 2.80 -4.45
CA PRO A 260 -5.44 1.40 -4.76
C PRO A 260 -5.94 0.63 -3.53
N HIS A 261 -7.14 0.07 -3.66
CA HIS A 261 -7.81 -0.65 -2.58
C HIS A 261 -7.25 -2.06 -2.49
N LEU A 262 -6.38 -2.30 -1.51
CA LEU A 262 -6.46 -3.53 -0.73
C LEU A 262 -7.46 -3.24 0.40
N ARG A 263 -8.73 -3.46 0.11
CA ARG A 263 -9.75 -3.76 1.12
C ARG A 263 -10.31 -5.12 0.81
#